data_AF-A0A9P7SJR1-F1
#
_entry.id   AF-A0A9P7SJR1-F1
#
_cell.length_a   1.000
_cell.length_b   1.000
_cell.length_c   1.000
_cell.angle_alpha   90.00
_cell.angle_beta   90.00
_cell.angle_gamma   90.00
#
_symmetry.space_group_name_H-M   'P 1'
#
loop_
_entity.id
_entity.type
_entity.pdbx_description
1 polymer ?
#
loop_
_entity_poly.entity_id
_entity_poly.type
_entity_poly.pdbx_seq_one_letter_code
_entity_poly.pdbx_strand_id
1 'polypeptide(L)'
;MDATQALEMLRRLQSKQEISIIKLRDTITDPEEQGGARQRASDVSNSLLDGPTPSSLEADLAHYTELFAKLRFSYVEQVTKEKFIRAIVGEPPLIVNAQDNLDLERENAQTKAQLKSLKQEMALMVAELEKRGRQLSQRYESIQLDTIKLQEIPARSEELRGRIDGLRALQENADADPSLNLPLAKTLRLVDRRKAEQQELERELEALQAKVPRKRKEAERLQAELGPLEAKLHTSLVAAREAQRRKEAALGGVADDLEQRARWWRASEDVLRQVLELKS
;
A
#
# COMPACT_ATOMS: atom_id res chain seq x y z
N MET A 1 -2.77 -16.53 14.20
CA MET A 1 -4.05 -16.90 13.58
C MET A 1 -3.95 -16.47 12.14
N ASP A 2 -3.79 -17.43 11.21
CA ASP A 2 -3.73 -17.10 9.78
C ASP A 2 -5.12 -16.69 9.27
N ALA A 3 -5.18 -15.77 8.31
CA ALA A 3 -6.45 -15.26 7.76
C ALA A 3 -7.35 -16.38 7.20
N THR A 4 -6.74 -17.43 6.65
CA THR A 4 -7.41 -18.64 6.16
C THR A 4 -8.05 -19.46 7.29
N GLN A 5 -7.34 -19.67 8.40
CA GLN A 5 -7.86 -20.35 9.59
C GLN A 5 -9.03 -19.58 10.21
N ALA A 6 -8.94 -18.25 10.24
CA ALA A 6 -10.02 -17.39 10.72
C ALA A 6 -11.27 -17.48 9.84
N LEU A 7 -11.13 -17.51 8.51
CA LEU A 7 -12.25 -17.73 7.58
C LEU A 7 -12.90 -19.10 7.74
N GLU A 8 -12.09 -20.16 7.92
CA GLU A 8 -12.62 -21.51 8.14
C GLU A 8 -13.40 -21.62 9.45
N MET A 9 -12.89 -21.03 10.52
CA MET A 9 -13.63 -20.94 11.78
C MET A 9 -14.93 -20.16 11.64
N LEU A 10 -14.90 -19.03 10.92
CA LEU A 10 -16.08 -18.20 10.70
C LEU A 10 -17.14 -18.93 9.85
N ARG A 11 -16.73 -19.66 8.80
CA ARG A 11 -17.62 -20.54 8.02
C ARG A 11 -18.23 -21.66 8.87
N ARG A 12 -17.42 -22.29 9.74
CA ARG A 12 -17.92 -23.31 10.68
C ARG A 12 -18.91 -22.76 11.70
N LEU A 13 -18.73 -21.51 12.14
CA LEU A 13 -19.67 -20.85 13.04
C LEU A 13 -20.96 -20.46 12.32
N GLN A 14 -20.87 -19.92 11.10
CA GLN A 14 -22.02 -19.61 10.27
C GLN A 14 -22.86 -20.86 9.94
N SER A 15 -22.24 -21.98 9.58
CA SER A 15 -22.96 -23.22 9.29
C SER A 15 -23.64 -23.82 10.52
N LYS A 16 -23.09 -23.59 11.72
CA LYS A 16 -23.71 -24.00 12.98
C LYS A 16 -24.86 -23.09 13.40
N GLN A 17 -24.84 -21.84 12.98
CA GLN A 17 -25.80 -20.79 13.34
C GLN A 17 -26.60 -20.31 12.12
N GLU A 18 -27.08 -21.24 11.29
CA GLU A 18 -28.10 -20.90 10.28
C GLU A 18 -29.42 -20.56 10.97
N ILE A 19 -29.49 -19.35 11.52
CA ILE A 19 -30.68 -18.72 12.04
C ILE A 19 -31.46 -18.24 10.82
N SER A 20 -32.15 -19.16 10.14
CA SER A 20 -33.14 -18.74 9.16
C SER A 20 -34.31 -18.14 9.92
N ILE A 21 -34.80 -16.99 9.47
CA ILE A 21 -36.02 -16.36 10.01
C ILE A 21 -37.18 -17.37 10.02
N ILE A 22 -37.15 -18.35 9.11
CA ILE A 22 -38.05 -19.51 9.03
C ILE A 22 -37.96 -20.39 10.29
N LYS A 23 -36.76 -20.78 10.76
CA LYS A 23 -36.59 -21.56 11.99
C LYS A 23 -36.97 -20.78 13.26
N LEU A 24 -36.79 -19.46 13.26
CA LEU A 24 -37.26 -18.60 14.36
C LEU A 24 -38.79 -18.50 14.37
N ARG A 25 -39.43 -18.42 13.20
CA ARG A 25 -40.89 -18.47 13.08
C ARG A 25 -41.44 -19.77 13.66
N ASP A 26 -40.84 -20.91 13.30
CA ASP A 26 -41.28 -22.23 13.76
C ASP A 26 -41.14 -22.42 15.28
N THR A 27 -40.24 -21.68 15.93
CA THR A 27 -40.05 -21.71 17.39
C THR A 27 -40.91 -20.70 18.16
N ILE A 28 -41.44 -19.68 17.48
CA ILE A 28 -42.42 -18.75 18.06
C ILE A 28 -43.84 -19.35 18.01
N THR A 29 -44.12 -20.18 17.02
CA THR A 29 -45.33 -21.01 16.98
C THR A 29 -45.09 -22.33 17.72
N ASP A 30 -45.34 -22.35 19.02
CA ASP A 30 -45.35 -23.60 19.78
C ASP A 30 -46.33 -24.63 19.16
N PRO A 31 -45.98 -25.92 19.12
CA PRO A 31 -46.83 -26.98 18.53
C PRO A 31 -48.06 -27.34 19.37
N GLU A 32 -48.27 -26.76 20.55
CA GLU A 32 -49.41 -27.10 21.42
C GLU A 32 -50.76 -26.54 20.93
N GLU A 33 -50.77 -25.55 20.02
CA GLU A 33 -52.04 -25.04 19.46
C GLU A 33 -52.64 -25.92 18.34
N GLN A 34 -51.92 -26.95 17.86
CA GLN A 34 -52.43 -27.84 16.81
C GLN A 34 -53.08 -29.13 17.35
N GLY A 35 -53.01 -29.40 18.66
CA GLY A 35 -53.51 -30.63 19.28
C GLY A 35 -54.95 -30.61 19.81
N GLY A 36 -55.65 -29.46 19.79
CA GLY A 36 -56.82 -29.25 20.65
C GLY A 36 -58.13 -28.79 20.01
N ALA A 37 -58.20 -28.56 18.69
CA ALA A 37 -59.42 -28.04 18.07
C ALA A 37 -60.19 -29.14 17.35
N ARG A 38 -61.11 -29.78 18.09
CA ARG A 38 -62.21 -30.58 17.52
C ARG A 38 -62.84 -29.81 16.35
N GLN A 39 -62.70 -30.38 15.16
CA GLN A 39 -63.40 -30.00 13.95
C GLN A 39 -64.90 -29.86 14.24
N ARG A 40 -65.36 -28.63 14.41
CA ARG A 40 -66.71 -28.21 14.02
C ARG A 40 -66.53 -27.28 12.83
N ALA A 41 -66.39 -27.90 11.67
CA ALA A 41 -66.38 -27.20 10.40
C ALA A 41 -67.79 -26.68 10.12
N SER A 42 -67.95 -25.37 10.13
CA SER A 42 -68.99 -24.69 9.38
C SER A 42 -68.33 -23.58 8.57
N ASP A 43 -67.79 -24.03 7.44
CA ASP A 43 -67.91 -23.42 6.11
C ASP A 43 -68.02 -21.88 6.03
N VAL A 44 -66.88 -21.21 5.83
CA VAL A 44 -66.72 -20.07 4.90
C VAL A 44 -65.27 -20.08 4.37
N SER A 45 -65.10 -20.73 3.22
CA SER A 45 -64.30 -20.30 2.06
C SER A 45 -62.76 -20.21 2.12
N ASN A 46 -62.12 -21.29 1.64
CA ASN A 46 -61.03 -21.34 0.63
C ASN A 46 -60.08 -20.13 0.43
N SER A 47 -59.04 -20.00 1.24
CA SER A 47 -57.77 -19.32 0.85
C SER A 47 -56.51 -20.14 1.17
N LEU A 48 -56.66 -21.43 1.53
CA LEU A 48 -55.58 -22.27 2.06
C LEU A 48 -54.69 -22.96 0.99
N LEU A 49 -54.65 -22.47 -0.25
CA LEU A 49 -53.84 -23.09 -1.31
C LEU A 49 -52.57 -22.30 -1.69
N ASP A 50 -52.37 -21.11 -1.13
CA ASP A 50 -51.11 -20.38 -1.28
C ASP A 50 -50.63 -20.01 0.13
N GLY A 51 -49.34 -20.22 0.41
CA GLY A 51 -48.78 -19.90 1.73
C GLY A 51 -49.06 -18.45 2.11
N PRO A 52 -49.13 -18.10 3.41
CA PRO A 52 -49.53 -16.75 3.83
C PRO A 52 -48.55 -15.71 3.27
N THR A 53 -48.95 -15.07 2.17
CA THR A 53 -48.28 -13.89 1.65
C THR A 53 -48.66 -12.70 2.54
N PRO A 54 -47.75 -11.74 2.77
CA PRO A 54 -47.99 -10.64 3.69
C PRO A 54 -49.26 -9.84 3.37
N SER A 55 -49.57 -9.68 2.08
CA SER A 55 -50.80 -9.04 1.59
C SER A 55 -52.07 -9.86 1.87
N SER A 56 -52.01 -11.20 1.82
CA SER A 56 -53.13 -12.06 2.17
C SER A 56 -53.43 -11.99 3.67
N LEU A 57 -52.37 -11.96 4.50
CA LEU A 57 -52.52 -11.87 5.95
C LEU A 57 -53.14 -10.53 6.39
N GLU A 58 -52.78 -9.43 5.73
CA GLU A 58 -53.38 -8.11 5.99
C GLU A 58 -54.90 -8.10 5.68
N ALA A 59 -55.31 -8.72 4.56
CA ALA A 59 -56.71 -8.83 4.18
C ALA A 59 -57.50 -9.72 5.16
N ASP A 60 -56.92 -10.86 5.57
CA ASP A 60 -57.53 -11.76 6.54
C ASP A 60 -57.66 -11.09 7.92
N LEU A 61 -56.64 -10.36 8.38
CA LEU A 61 -56.71 -9.60 9.63
C LEU A 61 -57.79 -8.52 9.57
N ALA A 62 -57.92 -7.79 8.46
CA ALA A 62 -58.99 -6.80 8.30
C ALA A 62 -60.38 -7.48 8.38
N HIS A 63 -60.57 -8.60 7.66
CA HIS A 63 -61.82 -9.36 7.71
C HIS A 63 -62.14 -9.87 9.13
N TYR A 64 -61.17 -10.47 9.84
CA TYR A 64 -61.37 -10.95 11.19
C TYR A 64 -61.65 -9.82 12.17
N THR A 65 -61.02 -8.64 12.03
CA THR A 65 -61.33 -7.50 12.89
C THR A 65 -62.77 -7.04 12.74
N GLU A 66 -63.31 -7.02 11.52
CA GLU A 66 -64.71 -6.67 11.26
C GLU A 66 -65.66 -7.76 11.77
N LEU A 67 -65.36 -9.03 11.52
CA LEU A 67 -66.15 -10.17 12.02
C LEU A 67 -66.19 -10.18 13.54
N PHE A 68 -65.06 -10.04 14.22
CA PHE A 68 -65.00 -9.99 15.68
C PHE A 68 -65.65 -8.73 16.24
N ALA A 69 -65.59 -7.60 15.54
CA ALA A 69 -66.34 -6.40 15.96
C ALA A 69 -67.86 -6.66 15.92
N LYS A 70 -68.37 -7.29 14.85
CA LYS A 70 -69.79 -7.68 14.72
C LYS A 70 -70.18 -8.74 15.75
N LEU A 71 -69.34 -9.75 15.95
CA LEU A 71 -69.59 -10.81 16.93
C LEU A 71 -69.59 -10.28 18.35
N ARG A 72 -68.65 -9.38 18.68
CA ARG A 72 -68.59 -8.70 19.98
C ARG A 72 -69.83 -7.84 20.20
N PHE A 73 -70.28 -7.09 19.18
CA PHE A 73 -71.50 -6.29 19.28
C PHE A 73 -72.73 -7.17 19.55
N SER A 74 -72.93 -8.21 18.73
CA SER A 74 -74.03 -9.16 18.89
C SER A 74 -74.01 -9.86 20.25
N TYR A 75 -72.84 -10.30 20.70
CA TYR A 75 -72.67 -10.95 22.01
C TYR A 75 -73.01 -10.00 23.17
N VAL A 76 -72.49 -8.78 23.15
CA VAL A 76 -72.80 -7.79 24.19
C VAL A 76 -74.28 -7.45 24.20
N GLU A 77 -74.89 -7.28 23.02
CA GLU A 77 -76.32 -7.06 22.89
C GLU A 77 -77.14 -8.25 23.43
N GLN A 78 -76.76 -9.48 23.10
CA GLN A 78 -77.44 -10.68 23.58
C GLN A 78 -77.32 -10.83 25.10
N VAL A 79 -76.11 -10.69 25.66
CA VAL A 79 -75.87 -10.79 27.10
C VAL A 79 -76.59 -9.69 27.86
N THR A 80 -76.63 -8.47 27.33
CA THR A 80 -77.38 -7.36 27.96
C THR A 80 -78.88 -7.59 27.92
N LYS A 81 -79.42 -8.07 26.78
CA LYS A 81 -80.83 -8.49 26.66
C LYS A 81 -81.17 -9.60 27.64
N GLU A 82 -80.36 -10.64 27.72
CA GLU A 82 -80.56 -11.76 28.65
C GLU A 82 -80.48 -11.30 30.11
N LYS A 83 -79.47 -10.50 30.46
CA LYS A 83 -79.31 -9.96 31.82
C LYS A 83 -80.47 -9.07 32.21
N PHE A 84 -81.01 -8.28 31.28
CA PHE A 84 -82.20 -7.46 31.51
C PHE A 84 -83.46 -8.32 31.73
N ILE A 85 -83.69 -9.31 30.87
CA ILE A 85 -84.81 -10.25 31.03
C ILE A 85 -84.69 -11.00 32.36
N ARG A 86 -83.50 -11.48 32.71
CA ARG A 86 -83.25 -12.18 33.96
C ARG A 86 -83.41 -11.27 35.18
N ALA A 87 -83.07 -9.99 35.08
CA ALA A 87 -83.29 -9.02 36.14
C ALA A 87 -84.79 -8.73 36.38
N ILE A 88 -85.62 -8.79 35.33
CA ILE A 88 -87.07 -8.56 35.43
C ILE A 88 -87.84 -9.83 35.81
N VAL A 89 -87.41 -10.99 35.30
CA VAL A 89 -88.16 -12.27 35.38
C VAL A 89 -87.57 -13.23 36.43
N GLY A 90 -86.32 -13.03 36.86
CA GLY A 90 -85.65 -13.93 37.81
C GLY A 90 -86.17 -13.79 39.24
N GLU A 91 -86.50 -14.92 39.88
CA GLU A 91 -86.74 -15.01 41.32
C GLU A 91 -85.47 -15.52 42.04
N PRO A 92 -84.87 -14.79 42.99
CA PRO A 92 -85.20 -13.44 43.45
C PRO A 92 -84.63 -12.33 42.53
N PRO A 93 -85.25 -11.13 42.50
CA PRO A 93 -84.85 -10.04 41.62
C PRO A 93 -83.41 -9.59 41.92
N LEU A 94 -82.61 -9.44 40.87
CA LEU A 94 -81.25 -8.91 40.95
C LEU A 94 -81.31 -7.40 41.24
N ILE A 95 -81.36 -7.04 42.52
CA ILE A 95 -81.24 -5.66 42.98
C ILE A 95 -79.75 -5.35 43.10
N VAL A 96 -79.23 -4.56 42.16
CA VAL A 96 -77.86 -4.04 42.25
C VAL A 96 -77.83 -3.01 43.37
N ASN A 97 -77.20 -3.34 44.49
CA ASN A 97 -77.07 -2.40 45.60
C ASN A 97 -75.98 -1.38 45.30
N ALA A 98 -76.10 -0.18 45.87
CA ALA A 98 -75.06 0.85 45.77
C ALA A 98 -73.69 0.33 46.26
N GLN A 99 -73.69 -0.58 47.24
CA GLN A 99 -72.48 -1.21 47.75
C GLN A 99 -71.80 -2.13 46.71
N ASP A 100 -72.58 -2.92 45.96
CA ASP A 100 -72.05 -3.83 44.93
C ASP A 100 -71.38 -3.04 43.80
N ASN A 101 -71.97 -1.89 43.44
CA ASN A 101 -71.35 -0.98 42.46
C ASN A 101 -70.03 -0.40 42.96
N LEU A 102 -69.97 0.03 44.23
CA LEU A 102 -68.74 0.57 44.81
C LEU A 102 -67.62 -0.49 44.87
N ASP A 103 -67.95 -1.74 45.18
CA ASP A 103 -66.97 -2.83 45.23
C ASP A 103 -66.50 -3.23 43.82
N LEU A 104 -67.39 -3.27 42.83
CA LEU A 104 -67.03 -3.45 41.41
C LEU A 104 -66.22 -2.28 40.85
N GLU A 105 -66.47 -1.05 41.28
CA GLU A 105 -65.67 0.12 40.90
C GLU A 105 -64.25 0.04 41.45
N ARG A 106 -64.08 -0.42 42.70
CA ARG A 106 -62.78 -0.66 43.31
C ARG A 106 -62.01 -1.76 42.58
N GLU A 107 -62.65 -2.89 42.29
CA GLU A 107 -62.02 -3.99 41.54
C GLU A 107 -61.63 -3.56 40.13
N ASN A 108 -62.50 -2.83 39.42
CA ASN A 108 -62.20 -2.27 38.11
C ASN A 108 -61.04 -1.26 38.16
N ALA A 109 -60.96 -0.45 39.22
CA ALA A 109 -59.84 0.49 39.38
C ALA A 109 -58.51 -0.26 39.57
N GLN A 110 -58.50 -1.33 40.37
CA GLN A 110 -57.32 -2.17 40.60
C GLN A 110 -56.88 -2.88 39.32
N THR A 111 -57.80 -3.55 38.63
CA THR A 111 -57.50 -4.25 37.36
C THR A 111 -57.06 -3.28 36.26
N LYS A 112 -57.67 -2.09 36.16
CA LYS A 112 -57.20 -1.03 35.25
C LYS A 112 -55.79 -0.56 35.57
N ALA A 113 -55.44 -0.42 36.85
CA ALA A 113 -54.10 -0.03 37.26
C ALA A 113 -53.07 -1.10 36.88
N GLN A 114 -53.36 -2.38 37.13
CA GLN A 114 -52.51 -3.51 36.72
C GLN A 114 -52.37 -3.62 35.19
N LEU A 115 -53.47 -3.45 34.44
CA LEU A 115 -53.42 -3.45 32.99
C LEU A 115 -52.55 -2.29 32.46
N LYS A 116 -52.62 -1.13 33.11
CA LYS A 116 -51.81 0.03 32.73
C LYS A 116 -50.33 -0.20 32.98
N SER A 117 -49.95 -0.82 34.11
CA SER A 117 -48.55 -1.15 34.39
C SER A 117 -48.01 -2.17 33.38
N LEU A 118 -48.76 -3.26 33.12
CA LEU A 118 -48.37 -4.27 32.14
C LEU A 118 -48.23 -3.70 30.73
N LYS A 119 -49.13 -2.79 30.32
CA LYS A 119 -49.01 -2.09 29.02
C LYS A 119 -47.75 -1.25 28.93
N GLN A 120 -47.36 -0.58 30.02
CA GLN A 120 -46.13 0.21 30.05
C GLN A 120 -44.89 -0.69 30.00
N GLU A 121 -44.88 -1.79 30.77
CA GLU A 121 -43.80 -2.78 30.74
C GLU A 121 -43.64 -3.40 29.34
N MET A 122 -44.74 -3.80 28.71
CA MET A 122 -44.73 -4.34 27.35
C MET A 122 -44.21 -3.31 26.34
N ALA A 123 -44.63 -2.05 26.44
CA ALA A 123 -44.14 -0.99 25.56
C ALA A 123 -42.63 -0.76 25.72
N LEU A 124 -42.11 -0.81 26.96
CA LEU A 124 -40.67 -0.72 27.21
C LEU A 124 -39.91 -1.93 26.64
N MET A 125 -40.45 -3.14 26.81
CA MET A 125 -39.84 -4.36 26.28
C MET A 125 -39.79 -4.34 24.74
N VAL A 126 -40.86 -3.89 24.08
CA VAL A 126 -40.89 -3.74 22.61
C VAL A 126 -39.85 -2.72 22.15
N ALA A 127 -39.77 -1.56 22.80
CA ALA A 127 -38.77 -0.54 22.46
C ALA A 127 -37.34 -1.06 22.64
N GLU A 128 -37.08 -1.85 23.69
CA GLU A 128 -35.78 -2.48 23.90
C GLU A 128 -35.47 -3.55 22.83
N LEU A 129 -36.44 -4.38 22.47
CA LEU A 129 -36.30 -5.37 21.41
C LEU A 129 -36.01 -4.72 20.06
N GLU A 130 -36.71 -3.64 19.71
CA GLU A 130 -36.44 -2.88 18.49
C GLU A 130 -35.02 -2.30 18.48
N LYS A 131 -34.58 -1.73 19.61
CA LYS A 131 -33.22 -1.21 19.75
C LYS A 131 -32.18 -2.30 19.57
N ARG A 132 -32.35 -3.46 20.23
CA ARG A 132 -31.47 -4.62 20.11
C ARG A 132 -31.47 -5.18 18.69
N GLY A 133 -32.64 -5.24 18.03
CA GLY A 133 -32.79 -5.66 16.64
C GLY A 133 -32.00 -4.78 15.67
N ARG A 134 -32.10 -3.45 15.82
CA ARG A 134 -31.31 -2.51 15.02
C ARG A 134 -29.80 -2.65 15.25
N GLN A 135 -29.37 -2.79 16.50
CA GLN A 135 -27.97 -3.01 16.83
C GLN A 135 -27.43 -4.33 16.27
N LEU A 136 -28.23 -5.39 16.31
CA LEU A 136 -27.88 -6.70 15.76
C LEU A 136 -27.74 -6.63 14.24
N SER A 137 -28.66 -5.96 13.55
CA SER A 137 -28.59 -5.73 12.10
C SER A 137 -27.30 -4.99 11.70
N GLN A 138 -26.96 -3.90 12.39
CA GLN A 138 -25.72 -3.15 12.11
C GLN A 138 -24.47 -4.00 12.34
N ARG A 139 -24.43 -4.78 13.43
CA ARG A 139 -23.30 -5.70 13.72
C ARG A 139 -23.20 -6.80 12.68
N TYR A 140 -24.33 -7.32 12.22
CA TYR A 140 -24.35 -8.33 11.19
C TYR A 140 -23.78 -7.80 9.87
N GLU A 141 -24.21 -6.60 9.46
CA GLU A 141 -23.66 -5.92 8.28
C GLU A 141 -22.14 -5.68 8.40
N SER A 142 -21.66 -5.20 9.55
CA SER A 142 -20.22 -5.01 9.75
C SER A 142 -19.43 -6.32 9.65
N ILE A 143 -19.96 -7.41 10.25
CA ILE A 143 -19.33 -8.74 10.17
C ILE A 143 -19.32 -9.25 8.73
N GLN A 144 -20.37 -9.01 7.94
CA GLN A 144 -20.40 -9.38 6.53
C GLN A 144 -19.33 -8.63 5.73
N LEU A 145 -19.21 -7.31 5.92
CA LEU A 145 -18.17 -6.50 5.26
C LEU A 145 -16.76 -6.97 5.63
N ASP A 146 -16.52 -7.24 6.91
CA ASP A 146 -15.21 -7.69 7.37
C ASP A 146 -14.91 -9.13 6.92
N THR A 147 -15.94 -9.97 6.76
CA THR A 147 -15.80 -11.31 6.16
C THR A 147 -15.35 -11.22 4.71
N ILE A 148 -15.91 -10.28 3.92
CA ILE A 148 -15.48 -10.04 2.53
C ILE A 148 -14.01 -9.59 2.51
N LYS A 149 -13.64 -8.59 3.32
CA LYS A 149 -12.24 -8.13 3.41
C LYS A 149 -11.29 -9.27 3.79
N LEU A 150 -11.69 -10.11 4.75
CA LEU A 150 -10.88 -11.24 5.19
C LEU A 150 -10.67 -12.26 4.06
N GLN A 151 -11.63 -12.44 3.17
CA GLN A 151 -11.48 -13.29 1.97
C GLN A 151 -10.50 -12.73 0.94
N GLU A 152 -10.38 -11.40 0.84
CA GLU A 152 -9.47 -10.74 -0.12
C GLU A 152 -8.01 -10.72 0.34
N ILE A 153 -7.76 -10.65 1.65
CA ILE A 153 -6.42 -10.49 2.22
C ILE A 153 -5.43 -11.60 1.80
N PRO A 154 -5.79 -12.90 1.80
CA PRO A 154 -4.88 -13.96 1.37
C PRO A 154 -4.40 -13.77 -0.08
N ALA A 155 -5.33 -13.51 -1.01
CA ALA A 155 -5.00 -13.31 -2.42
C ALA A 155 -4.09 -12.10 -2.62
N ARG A 156 -4.40 -10.97 -1.96
CA ARG A 156 -3.54 -9.77 -2.01
C ARG A 156 -2.17 -10.00 -1.39
N SER A 157 -2.09 -10.81 -0.34
CA SER A 157 -0.81 -11.14 0.32
C SER A 157 0.08 -11.96 -0.60
N GLU A 158 -0.48 -12.95 -1.30
CA GLU A 158 0.25 -13.74 -2.29
C GLU A 158 0.67 -12.89 -3.50
N GLU A 159 -0.19 -11.99 -3.96
CA GLU A 159 0.16 -11.03 -5.02
C GLU A 159 1.34 -10.12 -4.61
N LEU A 160 1.29 -9.55 -3.41
CA LEU A 160 2.37 -8.72 -2.88
C LEU A 160 3.66 -9.49 -2.69
N ARG A 161 3.58 -10.75 -2.21
CA ARG A 161 4.75 -11.64 -2.12
C ARG A 161 5.36 -11.90 -3.49
N GLY A 162 4.56 -12.27 -4.48
CA GLY A 162 5.03 -12.47 -5.85
C GLY A 162 5.67 -11.21 -6.46
N ARG A 163 5.11 -10.02 -6.19
CA ARG A 163 5.72 -8.74 -6.60
C ARG A 163 7.06 -8.50 -5.90
N ILE A 164 7.15 -8.77 -4.59
CA ILE A 164 8.41 -8.63 -3.83
C ILE A 164 9.47 -9.58 -4.38
N ASP A 165 9.11 -10.85 -4.63
CA ASP A 165 10.04 -11.84 -5.16
C ASP A 165 10.48 -11.48 -6.59
N GLY A 166 9.58 -10.97 -7.42
CA GLY A 166 9.92 -10.43 -8.74
C GLY A 166 10.89 -9.24 -8.67
N LEU A 167 10.67 -8.30 -7.73
CA LEU A 167 11.57 -7.17 -7.50
C LEU A 167 12.94 -7.63 -6.97
N ARG A 168 12.97 -8.64 -6.09
CA ARG A 168 14.22 -9.24 -5.60
C ARG A 168 14.98 -9.93 -6.72
N ALA A 169 14.32 -10.69 -7.57
CA ALA A 169 14.95 -11.32 -8.73
C ALA A 169 15.52 -10.27 -9.71
N LEU A 170 14.79 -9.16 -9.95
CA LEU A 170 15.33 -8.05 -10.75
C LEU A 170 16.55 -7.40 -10.09
N GLN A 171 16.56 -7.29 -8.76
CA GLN A 171 17.68 -6.73 -7.99
C GLN A 171 18.90 -7.65 -8.02
N GLU A 172 18.72 -8.97 -7.91
CA GLU A 172 19.79 -9.97 -8.01
C GLU A 172 20.39 -10.04 -9.41
N ASN A 173 19.59 -9.86 -10.47
CA ASN A 173 20.09 -9.82 -11.85
C ASN A 173 20.76 -8.47 -12.21
N ALA A 174 20.64 -7.44 -11.37
CA ALA A 174 21.30 -6.14 -11.55
C ALA A 174 22.72 -6.17 -10.97
N ASP A 175 23.55 -7.09 -11.49
CA ASP A 175 24.95 -7.29 -11.08
C ASP A 175 25.93 -6.20 -11.58
N ALA A 176 25.42 -5.11 -12.14
CA ALA A 176 26.28 -4.10 -12.76
C ALA A 176 26.99 -3.19 -11.73
N ASP A 177 26.47 -3.03 -10.49
CA ASP A 177 27.14 -2.28 -9.43
C ASP A 177 26.53 -2.53 -8.02
N PRO A 178 27.29 -3.08 -7.05
CA PRO A 178 26.81 -3.31 -5.67
C PRO A 178 26.36 -2.03 -4.93
N SER A 179 26.81 -0.86 -5.39
CA SER A 179 26.42 0.44 -4.84
C SER A 179 25.00 0.86 -5.22
N LEU A 180 24.44 0.29 -6.31
CA LEU A 180 23.07 0.55 -6.76
C LEU A 180 22.02 -0.30 -6.02
N ASN A 181 22.46 -1.37 -5.36
CA ASN A 181 21.62 -2.28 -4.57
C ASN A 181 21.57 -1.92 -3.07
N LEU A 182 22.01 -0.72 -2.71
CA LEU A 182 22.01 -0.24 -1.34
C LEU A 182 20.59 0.17 -0.89
N PRO A 183 20.19 -0.12 0.36
CA PRO A 183 18.99 0.45 0.95
C PRO A 183 19.02 1.98 0.94
N LEU A 184 17.85 2.61 0.87
CA LEU A 184 17.70 4.08 0.76
C LEU A 184 18.54 4.86 1.78
N ALA A 185 18.62 4.41 3.03
CA ALA A 185 19.44 5.06 4.04
C ALA A 185 20.95 5.01 3.73
N LYS A 186 21.43 3.93 3.12
CA LYS A 186 22.85 3.78 2.72
C LYS A 186 23.15 4.52 1.42
N THR A 187 22.22 4.60 0.47
CA THR A 187 22.39 5.40 -0.76
C THR A 187 22.50 6.89 -0.43
N LEU A 188 21.66 7.41 0.47
CA LEU A 188 21.75 8.80 0.93
C LEU A 188 23.12 9.11 1.53
N ARG A 189 23.63 8.26 2.42
CA ARG A 189 24.99 8.42 2.99
C ARG A 189 26.09 8.38 1.93
N LEU A 190 25.97 7.49 0.94
CA LEU A 190 26.93 7.41 -0.17
C LEU A 190 26.91 8.70 -1.02
N VAL A 191 25.71 9.22 -1.30
CA VAL A 191 25.53 10.49 -2.03
C VAL A 191 26.14 11.65 -1.26
N ASP A 192 25.90 11.75 0.05
CA ASP A 192 26.47 12.81 0.89
C ASP A 192 28.00 12.74 0.92
N ARG A 193 28.56 11.53 1.03
CA ARG A 193 30.01 11.31 0.96
C ARG A 193 30.59 11.75 -0.40
N ARG A 194 29.98 11.32 -1.51
CA ARG A 194 30.44 11.70 -2.85
C ARG A 194 30.33 13.21 -3.09
N LYS A 195 29.31 13.88 -2.55
CA LYS A 195 29.18 15.34 -2.60
C LYS A 195 30.30 16.04 -1.82
N ALA A 196 30.66 15.53 -0.65
CA ALA A 196 31.79 16.06 0.11
C ALA A 196 33.12 15.89 -0.65
N GLU A 197 33.38 14.70 -1.21
CA GLU A 197 34.55 14.42 -2.04
C GLU A 197 34.60 15.34 -3.29
N GLN A 198 33.46 15.57 -3.94
CA GLN A 198 33.36 16.53 -5.06
C GLN A 198 33.71 17.96 -4.64
N GLN A 199 33.21 18.43 -3.49
CA GLN A 199 33.53 19.75 -2.98
C GLN A 199 35.01 19.91 -2.61
N GLU A 200 35.64 18.86 -2.08
CA GLU A 200 37.08 18.84 -1.80
C GLU A 200 37.89 18.94 -3.10
N LEU A 201 37.55 18.13 -4.11
CA LEU A 201 38.20 18.17 -5.42
C LEU A 201 38.00 19.51 -6.13
N GLU A 202 36.84 20.13 -6.02
CA GLU A 202 36.58 21.49 -6.55
C GLU A 202 37.50 22.53 -5.89
N ARG A 203 37.67 22.47 -4.56
CA ARG A 203 38.60 23.36 -3.82
C ARG A 203 40.05 23.13 -4.23
N GLU A 204 40.46 21.88 -4.41
CA GLU A 204 41.80 21.54 -4.88
C GLU A 204 42.04 22.05 -6.32
N LEU A 205 41.06 21.87 -7.20
CA LEU A 205 41.10 22.40 -8.56
C LEU A 205 41.21 23.92 -8.57
N GLU A 206 40.43 24.62 -7.76
CA GLU A 206 40.49 26.08 -7.65
C GLU A 206 41.87 26.54 -7.13
N ALA A 207 42.41 25.87 -6.11
CA ALA A 207 43.74 26.15 -5.58
C ALA A 207 44.86 25.88 -6.59
N LEU A 208 44.74 24.83 -7.41
CA LEU A 208 45.67 24.55 -8.50
C LEU A 208 45.55 25.57 -9.63
N GLN A 209 44.33 25.90 -10.06
CA GLN A 209 44.06 26.92 -11.06
C GLN A 209 44.65 28.28 -10.66
N ALA A 210 44.59 28.65 -9.37
CA ALA A 210 45.21 29.86 -8.86
C ALA A 210 46.76 29.84 -8.93
N LYS A 211 47.39 28.66 -8.86
CA LYS A 211 48.86 28.49 -8.94
C LYS A 211 49.38 28.43 -10.38
N VAL A 212 48.57 27.94 -11.33
CA VAL A 212 48.92 27.85 -12.77
C VAL A 212 49.47 29.17 -13.35
N PRO A 213 48.84 30.34 -13.20
CA PRO A 213 49.34 31.57 -13.82
C PRO A 213 50.69 32.02 -13.25
N ARG A 214 50.94 31.79 -11.95
CA ARG A 214 52.23 32.12 -11.32
C ARG A 214 53.33 31.20 -11.87
N LYS A 215 53.07 29.89 -11.91
CA LYS A 215 54.02 28.91 -12.47
C LYS A 215 54.28 29.15 -13.95
N ARG A 216 53.25 29.56 -14.72
CA ARG A 216 53.40 29.95 -16.11
C ARG A 216 54.30 31.18 -16.28
N LYS A 217 54.12 32.22 -15.47
CA LYS A 217 55.01 33.40 -15.47
C LYS A 217 56.45 33.06 -15.06
N GLU A 218 56.63 32.18 -14.06
CA GLU A 218 57.96 31.69 -13.66
C GLU A 218 58.63 30.91 -14.81
N ALA A 219 57.90 30.04 -15.50
CA ALA A 219 58.40 29.31 -16.66
C ALA A 219 58.76 30.24 -17.82
N GLU A 220 57.91 31.22 -18.15
CA GLU A 220 58.18 32.24 -19.17
C GLU A 220 59.45 33.06 -18.83
N ARG A 221 59.63 33.41 -17.55
CA ARG A 221 60.84 34.11 -17.07
C ARG A 221 62.09 33.25 -17.24
N LEU A 222 62.07 32.00 -16.77
CA LEU A 222 63.20 31.08 -16.91
C LEU A 222 63.53 30.81 -18.38
N GLN A 223 62.52 30.70 -19.25
CA GLN A 223 62.71 30.55 -20.69
C GLN A 223 63.38 31.79 -21.31
N ALA A 224 62.98 33.00 -20.87
CA ALA A 224 63.64 34.24 -21.27
C ALA A 224 65.09 34.34 -20.77
N GLU A 225 65.40 33.78 -19.59
CA GLU A 225 66.76 33.71 -19.03
C GLU A 225 67.64 32.64 -19.73
N LEU A 226 67.05 31.54 -20.22
CA LEU A 226 67.77 30.50 -20.96
C LEU A 226 68.22 30.94 -22.35
N GLY A 227 67.39 31.68 -23.11
CA GLY A 227 67.73 32.15 -24.45
C GLY A 227 69.12 32.82 -24.58
N PRO A 228 69.48 33.83 -23.75
CA PRO A 228 70.80 34.43 -23.80
C PRO A 228 71.92 33.50 -23.30
N LEU A 229 71.64 32.55 -22.41
CA LEU A 229 72.62 31.55 -21.96
C LEU A 229 72.93 30.54 -23.06
N GLU A 230 71.91 30.06 -23.79
CA GLU A 230 72.06 29.19 -24.95
C GLU A 230 72.80 29.91 -26.08
N ALA A 231 72.50 31.19 -26.33
CA ALA A 231 73.24 32.01 -27.29
C ALA A 231 74.72 32.16 -26.89
N LYS A 232 75.02 32.42 -25.60
CA LYS A 232 76.39 32.46 -25.07
C LYS A 232 77.10 31.12 -25.24
N LEU A 233 76.43 30.00 -24.92
CA LEU A 233 76.94 28.65 -25.13
C LEU A 233 77.28 28.45 -26.61
N HIS A 234 76.36 28.77 -27.52
CA HIS A 234 76.59 28.64 -28.96
C HIS A 234 77.77 29.48 -29.44
N THR A 235 77.85 30.76 -29.04
CA THR A 235 78.99 31.62 -29.40
C THR A 235 80.32 31.10 -28.86
N SER A 236 80.34 30.57 -27.63
CA SER A 236 81.54 29.94 -27.05
C SER A 236 81.94 28.66 -27.78
N LEU A 237 80.98 27.83 -28.21
CA LEU A 237 81.25 26.63 -29.01
C LEU A 237 81.78 26.98 -30.39
N VAL A 238 81.21 27.99 -31.04
CA VAL A 238 81.72 28.49 -32.33
C VAL A 238 83.11 29.06 -32.16
N ALA A 239 83.35 29.90 -31.14
CA ALA A 239 84.67 30.44 -30.84
C ALA A 239 85.69 29.33 -30.53
N ALA A 240 85.32 28.30 -29.77
CA ALA A 240 86.17 27.15 -29.49
C ALA A 240 86.47 26.32 -30.74
N ARG A 241 85.47 26.07 -31.60
CA ARG A 241 85.67 25.38 -32.89
C ARG A 241 86.54 26.18 -33.84
N GLU A 242 86.36 27.50 -33.90
CA GLU A 242 87.23 28.35 -34.71
C GLU A 242 88.65 28.42 -34.15
N ALA A 243 88.84 28.46 -32.83
CA ALA A 243 90.15 28.38 -32.20
C ALA A 243 90.83 27.04 -32.51
N GLN A 244 90.07 25.94 -32.49
CA GLN A 244 90.56 24.63 -32.90
C GLN A 244 90.93 24.61 -34.39
N ARG A 245 90.08 25.14 -35.28
CA ARG A 245 90.40 25.28 -36.71
C ARG A 245 91.60 26.17 -36.97
N ARG A 246 91.79 27.27 -36.23
CA ARG A 246 92.99 28.13 -36.33
C ARG A 246 94.25 27.39 -35.88
N LYS A 247 94.16 26.55 -34.84
CA LYS A 247 95.25 25.68 -34.40
C LYS A 247 95.59 24.61 -35.45
N GLU A 248 94.58 23.97 -36.02
CA GLU A 248 94.74 22.96 -37.08
C GLU A 248 95.28 23.58 -38.39
N ALA A 249 94.82 24.76 -38.79
CA ALA A 249 95.33 25.48 -39.96
C ALA A 249 96.77 25.98 -39.77
N ALA A 250 97.14 26.42 -38.55
CA ALA A 250 98.52 26.79 -38.23
C ALA A 250 99.48 25.59 -38.25
N LEU A 251 98.99 24.39 -37.94
CA LEU A 251 99.77 23.15 -37.99
C LEU A 251 99.76 22.47 -39.38
N GLY A 252 98.70 22.67 -40.17
CA GLY A 252 98.52 22.06 -41.48
C GLY A 252 99.35 22.67 -42.62
N GLY A 253 99.78 23.93 -42.49
CA GLY A 253 100.63 24.57 -43.51
C GLY A 253 102.03 23.96 -43.64
N VAL A 254 102.56 23.38 -42.56
CA VAL A 254 103.91 22.78 -42.56
C VAL A 254 103.92 21.40 -43.23
N ALA A 255 102.81 20.67 -43.21
CA ALA A 255 102.70 19.34 -43.81
C ALA A 255 102.49 19.40 -45.33
N ASP A 256 101.64 20.32 -45.81
CA ASP A 256 101.38 20.47 -47.26
C ASP A 256 102.62 20.97 -48.03
N ASP A 257 103.44 21.85 -47.43
CA ASP A 257 104.71 22.29 -48.02
C ASP A 257 105.72 21.14 -48.16
N LEU A 258 105.71 20.18 -47.22
CA LEU A 258 106.56 18.99 -47.27
C LEU A 258 106.06 17.99 -48.31
N GLU A 259 104.76 17.80 -48.45
CA GLU A 259 104.18 16.92 -49.48
C GLU A 259 104.39 17.46 -50.90
N GLN A 260 104.25 18.76 -51.12
CA GLN A 260 104.54 19.39 -52.42
C GLN A 260 106.00 19.22 -52.81
N ARG A 261 106.93 19.38 -51.86
CA ARG A 261 108.36 19.11 -52.09
C ARG A 261 108.60 17.64 -52.41
N ALA A 262 108.00 16.70 -51.66
CA ALA A 262 108.16 15.27 -51.90
C ALA A 262 107.64 14.84 -53.29
N ARG A 263 106.53 15.41 -53.76
CA ARG A 263 106.01 15.18 -55.13
C ARG A 263 106.96 15.72 -56.19
N TRP A 264 107.53 16.90 -55.98
CA TRP A 264 108.52 17.48 -56.88
C TRP A 264 109.81 16.62 -56.95
N TRP A 265 110.30 16.16 -55.80
CA TRP A 265 111.46 15.26 -55.73
C TRP A 265 111.20 13.92 -56.45
N ARG A 266 110.04 13.29 -56.25
CA ARG A 266 109.69 12.05 -56.98
C ARG A 266 109.55 12.26 -58.48
N ALA A 267 108.92 13.37 -58.91
CA ALA A 267 108.82 13.69 -60.33
C ALA A 267 110.20 13.95 -60.95
N SER A 268 111.12 14.59 -60.22
CA SER A 268 112.50 14.79 -60.66
C SER A 268 113.29 13.48 -60.74
N GLU A 269 113.03 12.55 -59.81
CA GLU A 269 113.62 11.21 -59.80
C GLU A 269 113.13 10.36 -60.98
N ASP A 270 111.83 10.42 -61.31
CA ASP A 270 111.26 9.68 -62.45
C ASP A 270 111.77 10.20 -63.80
N VAL A 271 111.95 11.52 -63.95
CA VAL A 271 112.55 12.11 -65.16
C VAL A 271 114.01 11.70 -65.29
N LEU A 272 114.78 11.71 -64.20
CA LEU A 272 116.18 11.27 -64.23
C LEU A 272 116.31 9.76 -64.51
N ARG A 273 115.38 8.94 -64.01
CA ARG A 273 115.32 7.51 -64.34
C ARG A 273 114.99 7.25 -65.81
N GLN A 274 114.15 8.08 -66.45
CA GLN A 274 113.82 7.94 -67.87
C GLN A 274 114.97 8.34 -68.80
N VAL A 275 115.79 9.32 -68.43
CA VAL A 275 116.91 9.81 -69.27
C VAL A 275 118.15 8.91 -69.20
N LEU A 276 118.34 8.16 -68.11
CA LEU A 276 119.55 7.37 -67.89
C LEU A 276 119.48 5.91 -68.34
N GLU A 277 118.35 5.44 -68.93
CA GLU A 277 118.16 4.06 -69.41
C GLU A 277 118.65 2.96 -68.43
N LEU A 278 118.62 3.24 -67.12
CA LEU A 278 118.94 2.26 -66.08
C LEU A 278 117.70 1.39 -65.87
N LYS A 279 117.65 0.20 -66.49
CA LYS A 279 116.63 -0.80 -66.18
C LYS A 279 117.14 -1.82 -65.16
N SER A 280 116.32 -1.93 -64.11
CA SER A 280 116.36 -2.71 -62.86
C SER A 280 117.42 -2.33 -61.84
#